data_AF-A0AAW6UWD6-F1
#
_entry.id   AF-A0AAW6UWD6-F1
#
_cell.length_a   1.000
_cell.length_b   1.000
_cell.length_c   1.000
_cell.angle_alpha   90.00
_cell.angle_beta   90.00
_cell.angle_gamma   90.00
#
_symmetry.space_group_name_H-M   'P 1'
#
loop_
_entity.id
_entity.type
_entity.pdbx_description
1 polymer ?
#
loop_
_entity_poly.entity_id
_entity_poly.type
_entity_poly.pdbx_seq_one_letter_code
_entity_poly.pdbx_strand_id
1 'polypeptide(L)' 'MPKLHKLKEVSAKSKCGTEIIVERIYERVLSEASNDEAWIPLSKIALTDKVIDLRDDETFTHPRTQVVFKILSEGYA' A
#
# COMPACT_ATOMS: atom_id res chain seq x y z
N MET A 1 10.31 -9.20 -19.36
CA MET A 1 9.55 -10.02 -18.38
C MET A 1 8.30 -9.25 -17.96
N PRO A 2 7.16 -9.89 -17.72
CA PRO A 2 5.99 -9.21 -17.18
C PRO A 2 6.28 -8.74 -15.74
N LYS A 3 5.79 -7.56 -15.38
CA LYS A 3 5.79 -7.07 -14.00
C LYS A 3 4.86 -7.93 -13.16
N LEU A 4 5.36 -8.49 -12.06
CA LEU A 4 4.53 -9.22 -11.10
C LEU A 4 4.14 -8.29 -9.95
N HIS A 5 2.88 -8.39 -9.54
CA HIS A 5 2.33 -7.64 -8.43
C HIS A 5 1.71 -8.58 -7.40
N LYS A 6 1.73 -8.19 -6.13
CA LYS A 6 0.97 -8.84 -5.06
C LYS A 6 0.26 -7.81 -4.19
N LEU A 7 -0.85 -8.23 -3.60
CA LEU A 7 -1.59 -7.46 -2.61
C LEU A 7 -1.21 -7.96 -1.21
N LYS A 8 -1.08 -7.04 -0.25
CA LYS A 8 -0.88 -7.37 1.16
C LYS A 8 -1.76 -6.46 2.01
N GLU A 9 -2.52 -7.05 2.92
CA GLU A 9 -3.32 -6.31 3.89
C GLU A 9 -2.44 -5.44 4.79
N VAL A 10 -2.81 -4.18 4.95
CA VAL A 10 -2.18 -3.21 5.85
C VAL A 10 -3.25 -2.39 6.56
N SER A 11 -2.93 -1.96 7.78
CA SER A 11 -3.82 -1.09 8.55
C SER A 11 -3.66 0.37 8.13
N ALA A 12 -4.76 1.11 8.14
CA ALA A 12 -4.78 2.54 7.90
C ALA A 12 -5.61 3.24 8.99
N LYS A 13 -5.14 4.39 9.47
CA LYS A 13 -5.77 5.13 10.57
C LYS A 13 -6.11 6.56 10.17
N SER A 14 -7.31 6.98 10.51
CA SER A 14 -7.76 8.37 10.36
C SER A 14 -7.35 9.22 11.56
N LYS A 15 -7.43 10.55 11.40
CA LYS A 15 -7.13 11.51 12.48
C LYS A 15 -8.01 11.35 13.72
N CYS A 16 -9.26 10.90 13.55
CA CYS A 16 -10.19 10.67 14.65
C CYS A 16 -10.06 9.29 15.32
N GLY A 17 -9.09 8.47 14.87
CA GLY A 17 -8.80 7.17 15.47
C GLY A 17 -9.52 5.99 14.83
N THR A 18 -10.39 6.19 13.83
CA THR A 18 -10.96 5.09 13.05
C THR A 18 -9.87 4.37 12.27
N GLU A 19 -9.82 3.05 12.41
CA GLU A 19 -8.91 2.16 11.71
C GLU A 19 -9.66 1.31 10.69
N ILE A 20 -9.03 1.08 9.54
CA ILE A 20 -9.52 0.21 8.47
C ILE A 20 -8.38 -0.65 7.93
N ILE A 21 -8.73 -1.76 7.28
CA ILE A 21 -7.78 -2.59 6.55
C ILE A 21 -7.90 -2.28 5.06
N VAL A 22 -6.77 -2.13 4.39
CA VAL A 22 -6.66 -1.92 2.94
C VAL A 22 -5.56 -2.81 2.37
N GLU A 23 -5.52 -2.99 1.05
CA GLU A 23 -4.50 -3.82 0.42
C GLU A 23 -3.42 -2.95 -0.21
N ARG A 24 -2.18 -3.06 0.25
CA ARG A 24 -1.02 -2.39 -0.36
C ARG A 24 -0.52 -3.19 -1.56
N ILE A 25 -0.26 -2.49 -2.67
CA ILE A 25 0.28 -3.10 -3.88
C ILE A 25 1.81 -3.14 -3.80
N TYR A 26 2.39 -4.33 -4.03
CA TYR A 26 3.84 -4.52 -4.11
C TYR A 26 4.21 -4.94 -5.53
N GLU A 27 5.31 -4.41 -6.05
CA GLU A 27 5.90 -4.82 -7.32
C GLU A 27 7.14 -5.68 -7.06
N ARG A 28 7.27 -6.79 -7.80
CA ARG A 28 8.48 -7.61 -7.77
C ARG A 28 9.60 -6.90 -8.52
N VAL A 29 10.73 -6.73 -7.86
CA VAL A 29 11.97 -6.25 -8.45
C VAL A 29 13.00 -7.38 -8.38
N LEU A 30 13.56 -7.73 -9.54
CA LEU A 30 14.64 -8.69 -9.64
C LEU A 30 15.96 -7.93 -9.56
N SER A 31 16.82 -8.32 -8.62
CA SER A 31 18.22 -7.88 -8.64
C SER A 31 18.93 -8.65 -9.75
N GLU A 32 19.35 -7.94 -10.80
CA GLU A 32 20.14 -8.53 -11.90
C GLU A 32 21.48 -9.12 -11.39
N ALA A 33 21.97 -8.65 -10.23
CA ALA A 33 23.25 -9.04 -9.67
C ALA A 33 23.22 -10.28 -8.77
N SER A 34 22.09 -10.61 -8.14
CA SER A 34 22.06 -11.64 -7.08
C SER A 34 21.01 -12.73 -7.26
N ASN A 35 20.16 -12.68 -8.29
CA ASN A 35 18.95 -13.51 -8.40
C ASN A 35 18.01 -13.39 -7.17
N ASP A 36 18.23 -12.40 -6.30
CA ASP A 36 17.34 -12.14 -5.19
C ASP A 36 16.08 -11.43 -5.69
N GLU A 37 14.93 -11.94 -5.24
CA GLU A 37 13.64 -11.31 -5.47
C GLU A 37 13.31 -10.35 -4.31
N ALA A 38 13.16 -9.07 -4.62
CA ALA A 38 12.64 -8.08 -3.69
C ALA A 38 11.19 -7.73 -4.04
N TRP A 39 10.40 -7.40 -3.03
CA TRP A 39 9.04 -6.88 -3.20
C TRP A 39 8.99 -5.47 -2.64
N ILE A 40 8.81 -4.49 -3.51
CA ILE A 40 8.81 -3.07 -3.12
C ILE A 40 7.36 -2.59 -3.04
N PRO A 41 6.94 -1.95 -1.93
CA PRO A 41 5.62 -1.34 -1.85
C PRO A 41 5.54 -0.17 -2.84
N LEU A 42 4.53 -0.19 -3.72
CA LEU A 42 4.20 0.96 -4.55
C LEU A 42 3.43 1.98 -3.72
N SER A 43 3.47 3.26 -4.05
CA SER A 43 2.61 4.30 -3.45
C SER A 43 1.15 4.18 -3.91
N LYS A 44 0.59 2.97 -3.86
CA LYS A 44 -0.76 2.62 -4.32
C LYS A 44 -1.37 1.57 -3.40
N ILE A 45 -2.65 1.73 -3.12
CA ILE A 45 -3.47 0.71 -2.46
C ILE A 45 -4.61 0.27 -3.37
N ALA A 46 -5.05 -0.96 -3.19
CA ALA A 46 -6.36 -1.42 -3.61
C ALA A 46 -7.34 -1.25 -2.43
N LEU A 47 -8.46 -0.60 -2.72
CA LEU A 47 -9.58 -0.48 -1.81
C LEU A 47 -10.83 -0.87 -2.56
N THR A 48 -11.40 -2.01 -2.21
CA THR A 48 -12.53 -2.62 -2.95
C THR A 48 -12.17 -2.84 -4.42
N ASP A 49 -12.79 -2.11 -5.34
CA ASP A 49 -12.59 -2.21 -6.79
C ASP A 49 -11.69 -1.08 -7.36
N LYS A 50 -11.12 -0.23 -6.50
CA LYS A 50 -10.35 0.94 -6.92
C LYS A 50 -8.90 0.85 -6.50
N VAL A 51 -8.01 1.26 -7.41
CA VAL A 51 -6.63 1.57 -7.08
C VAL A 51 -6.54 3.06 -6.73
N ILE A 52 -5.96 3.37 -5.58
CA ILE A 52 -5.81 4.72 -5.05
C ILE A 52 -4.33 5.02 -4.88
N ASP A 53 -3.87 6.11 -5.49
CA ASP A 53 -2.52 6.62 -5.27
C ASP A 53 -2.42 7.23 -3.88
N LEU A 54 -1.34 6.89 -3.18
CA LEU A 54 -0.99 7.49 -1.91
C LEU A 54 -0.20 8.77 -2.14
N ARG A 55 -0.34 9.71 -1.21
CA ARG A 55 0.54 10.88 -1.11
C ARG A 55 1.89 10.49 -0.51
N ASP A 56 2.85 11.39 -0.62
CA ASP A 56 4.22 11.21 -0.11
C ASP A 56 4.28 10.89 1.40
N ASP A 57 3.28 11.33 2.16
CA ASP A 57 3.16 11.09 3.60
C ASP A 57 2.39 9.81 3.96
N GLU A 58 2.18 8.92 2.98
CA GLU A 58 1.47 7.64 3.10
C GLU A 58 -0.04 7.81 3.40
N THR A 59 -0.63 8.94 2.99
CA THR A 59 -2.06 9.21 3.17
C THR A 59 -2.89 9.05 1.91
N PHE A 60 -4.19 8.77 2.08
CA PHE A 60 -5.18 8.76 1.02
C PHE A 60 -6.56 9.23 1.52
N THR A 61 -7.40 9.67 0.59
CA THR A 61 -8.80 10.02 0.86
C THR A 61 -9.70 8.84 0.48
N HIS A 62 -10.45 8.32 1.45
CA HIS A 62 -11.39 7.24 1.20
C HIS A 62 -12.49 7.71 0.22
N PRO A 63 -12.71 7.04 -0.92
CA PRO A 63 -13.51 7.57 -2.02
C PRO A 63 -14.98 7.77 -1.66
N ARG A 64 -15.54 6.90 -0.80
CA ARG A 64 -16.93 7.00 -0.33
C ARG A 64 -17.15 7.98 0.82
N THR A 65 -16.30 7.95 1.85
CA THR A 65 -16.51 8.72 3.09
C THR A 65 -15.79 10.07 3.09
N GLN A 66 -14.88 10.31 2.15
CA GLN A 66 -14.01 11.49 2.07
C GLN A 66 -13.10 11.67 3.31
N VAL A 67 -13.03 10.67 4.17
CA VAL A 67 -12.14 10.66 5.34
C VAL A 67 -10.71 10.39 4.89
N VAL A 68 -9.76 11.13 5.45
CA VAL A 68 -8.32 10.93 5.21
C VAL A 68 -7.80 9.86 6.16
N PHE A 69 -7.12 8.87 5.60
CA PHE A 69 -6.43 7.81 6.33
C PHE A 69 -4.95 7.83 6.01
N LYS A 70 -4.13 7.43 6.99
CA LYS A 70 -2.68 7.21 6.86
C LYS A 70 -2.38 5.73 6.98
N ILE A 71 -1.57 5.18 6.07
CA ILE A 71 -1.08 3.80 6.19
C ILE A 71 -0.17 3.72 7.42
N LEU A 72 -0.46 2.73 8.28
CA LEU A 72 0.43 2.37 9.37
C LEU A 72 1.52 1.48 8.76
N SER A 73 2.74 2.00 8.67
CA SER A 73 3.87 1.19 8.24
C SER A 73 3.98 -0.03 9.16
N GLU A 74 4.15 -1.22 8.59
CA GLU A 74 4.69 -2.34 9.36
C GLU A 74 6.10 -1.93 9.78
N GLY A 75 6.24 -1.45 11.02
CA GLY A 75 7.56 -1.43 11.64
C GLY A 75 8.07 -2.86 11.60
N TYR A 76 9.24 -3.08 11.00
CA TYR A 76 9.98 -4.32 11.16
C TYR A 76 10.07 -4.61 12.67
N ALA A 77 9.34 -5.62 13.13
CA ALA A 77 9.47 -6.20 14.45
C ALA A 77 10.71 -7.11 14.47
#